data_AF-A0A367APN9-F1
#
_entry.id   AF-A0A367APN9-F1
#
_cell.length_a   1.000
_cell.length_b   1.000
_cell.length_c   1.000
_cell.angle_alpha   90.00
_cell.angle_beta   90.00
_cell.angle_gamma   90.00
#
_symmetry.space_group_name_H-M   'P 1'
#
loop_
_entity.id
_entity.type
_entity.pdbx_description
1 polymer ?
#
loop_
_entity_poly.entity_id
_entity_poly.type
_entity_poly.pdbx_seq_one_letter_code
_entity_poly.pdbx_strand_id
1 'polypeptide(L)'
;MSINASPPSARTDTALADPPRPAPDPIRAVRAAGLAVAAGTFAWALGSVLTADVDPASDTYPWAYKVSSLLFQLGLVALVSVQLRTGATGTGRLARGFLHAEHVMLGLAIASSVQWIVAPDVSEDAFWLALDLFWPLSMLGMAAIGIRIAIAGRWRGAARVWPAVAETWALVMFPAMAVVSEDATSFVSAGHLLVGYTALGVILAVRPELTLPRR
;
A
#
# COMPACT_ATOMS: atom_id res chain seq x y z
N MET A 1 17.45 69.49 -31.14
CA MET A 1 16.36 68.50 -31.28
C MET A 1 16.18 67.82 -29.94
N SER A 2 15.01 67.94 -29.31
CA SER A 2 14.67 67.25 -28.06
C SER A 2 13.70 66.11 -28.41
N ILE A 3 14.02 64.89 -27.98
CA ILE A 3 13.20 63.69 -28.20
C ILE A 3 12.32 63.52 -26.96
N ASN A 4 11.02 63.75 -27.11
CA ASN A 4 10.02 63.44 -26.08
C ASN A 4 9.60 61.98 -26.24
N ALA A 5 10.05 61.11 -25.33
CA ALA A 5 9.56 59.74 -25.23
C ALA A 5 8.49 59.65 -24.15
N SER A 6 7.23 59.52 -24.56
CA SER A 6 6.15 59.21 -23.62
C SER A 6 6.16 57.70 -23.31
N PRO A 7 6.05 57.28 -22.04
CA PRO A 7 6.04 55.86 -21.69
C PRO A 7 4.79 55.17 -22.24
N PRO A 8 4.91 53.92 -22.72
CA PRO A 8 3.76 53.18 -23.25
C PRO A 8 2.73 52.91 -22.15
N SER A 9 1.44 53.03 -22.49
CA SER A 9 0.33 52.74 -21.58
C SER A 9 0.31 51.27 -21.18
N ALA A 10 0.20 50.98 -19.88
CA ALA A 10 0.08 49.62 -19.36
C ALA A 10 -1.18 48.94 -19.93
N ARG A 11 -1.01 47.78 -20.54
CA ARG A 11 -2.11 46.93 -21.04
C ARG A 11 -2.94 46.42 -19.86
N THR A 12 -4.21 46.81 -19.80
CA THR A 12 -5.19 46.39 -18.78
C THR A 12 -6.11 45.26 -19.26
N ASP A 13 -5.87 44.73 -20.46
CA ASP A 13 -6.64 43.67 -21.11
C ASP A 13 -6.22 42.25 -20.68
N THR A 14 -5.19 42.10 -19.86
CA THR A 14 -4.83 40.80 -19.27
C THR A 14 -5.81 40.42 -18.15
N ALA A 15 -6.64 39.40 -18.40
CA ALA A 15 -7.44 38.77 -17.35
C ALA A 15 -6.56 38.47 -16.13
N LEU A 16 -7.05 38.83 -14.94
CA LEU A 16 -6.37 38.50 -13.68
C LEU A 16 -6.16 36.99 -13.66
N ALA A 17 -4.90 36.57 -13.54
CA ALA A 17 -4.58 35.15 -13.38
C ALA A 17 -5.36 34.60 -12.19
N ASP A 18 -6.06 33.48 -12.40
CA ASP A 18 -6.75 32.80 -11.30
C ASP A 18 -5.76 32.55 -10.15
N PRO A 19 -6.18 32.79 -8.90
CA PRO A 19 -5.32 32.50 -7.77
C PRO A 19 -4.89 31.02 -7.83
N PRO A 20 -3.61 30.72 -7.62
CA PRO A 20 -3.12 29.35 -7.71
C PRO A 20 -3.88 28.47 -6.71
N ARG A 21 -4.47 27.37 -7.20
CA ARG A 21 -5.14 26.40 -6.33
C ARG A 21 -4.14 25.89 -5.28
N PRO A 22 -4.53 25.80 -4.00
CA PRO A 22 -3.65 25.24 -2.98
C PRO A 22 -3.28 23.80 -3.35
N ALA A 23 -1.98 23.52 -3.38
CA ALA A 23 -1.50 22.16 -3.63
C ALA A 23 -1.93 21.23 -2.48
N PRO A 24 -2.30 19.96 -2.77
CA PRO A 24 -2.63 18.99 -1.74
C PRO A 24 -1.49 18.84 -0.73
N ASP A 25 -1.81 18.86 0.56
CA ASP A 25 -0.82 18.70 1.63
C ASP A 25 -0.26 17.26 1.64
N PRO A 26 1.02 17.05 1.30
CA PRO A 26 1.61 15.71 1.26
C PRO A 26 1.60 15.04 2.63
N ILE A 27 1.66 15.80 3.73
CA ILE A 27 1.64 15.25 5.09
C ILE A 27 0.31 14.59 5.39
N ARG A 28 -0.81 15.25 5.04
CA ARG A 28 -2.15 14.70 5.25
C ARG A 28 -2.36 13.43 4.42
N ALA A 29 -1.87 13.40 3.19
CA ALA A 29 -1.97 12.22 2.34
C ALA A 29 -1.20 11.03 2.90
N VAL A 30 0.03 11.23 3.38
CA VAL A 30 0.83 10.16 4.03
C VAL A 30 0.14 9.69 5.30
N ARG A 31 -0.39 10.61 6.12
CA ARG A 31 -1.09 10.24 7.36
C ARG A 31 -2.34 9.41 7.08
N ALA A 32 -3.17 9.84 6.13
CA ALA A 32 -4.38 9.11 5.76
C ALA A 32 -4.07 7.71 5.23
N ALA A 33 -3.04 7.58 4.39
CA ALA A 33 -2.59 6.27 3.91
C ALA A 33 -2.05 5.39 5.05
N GLY A 34 -1.28 5.96 5.99
CA GLY A 34 -0.81 5.24 7.17
C GLY A 34 -1.95 4.69 8.02
N LEU A 35 -3.01 5.48 8.23
CA LEU A 35 -4.23 5.03 8.91
C LEU A 35 -4.96 3.93 8.13
N ALA A 36 -5.05 4.05 6.80
CA ALA A 36 -5.67 3.03 5.95
C ALA A 36 -4.92 1.69 6.03
N VAL A 37 -3.58 1.72 5.96
CA VAL A 37 -2.73 0.53 6.16
C VAL A 37 -2.97 -0.06 7.54
N ALA A 38 -2.85 0.74 8.60
CA ALA A 38 -3.00 0.25 9.97
C ALA A 38 -4.37 -0.38 10.21
N ALA A 39 -5.45 0.28 9.79
CA ALA A 39 -6.81 -0.22 9.96
C ALA A 39 -7.08 -1.48 9.14
N GLY A 40 -6.70 -1.50 7.86
CA GLY A 40 -6.91 -2.66 6.99
C GLY A 40 -6.13 -3.88 7.46
N THR A 41 -4.86 -3.70 7.81
CA THR A 41 -4.03 -4.77 8.36
C THR A 41 -4.56 -5.28 9.70
N PHE A 42 -4.93 -4.37 10.62
CA PHE A 42 -5.47 -4.77 11.91
C PHE A 42 -6.77 -5.56 11.75
N ALA A 43 -7.66 -5.12 10.85
CA ALA A 43 -8.89 -5.83 10.55
C ALA A 43 -8.61 -7.25 10.05
N TRP A 44 -7.67 -7.44 9.13
CA TRP A 44 -7.34 -8.77 8.63
C TRP A 44 -6.65 -9.65 9.67
N ALA A 45 -5.74 -9.09 10.47
CA ALA A 45 -5.12 -9.82 11.59
C ALA A 45 -6.18 -10.33 12.58
N LEU A 46 -7.17 -9.50 12.91
CA LEU A 46 -8.30 -9.93 13.74
C LEU A 46 -9.14 -10.99 13.05
N GLY A 47 -9.41 -10.82 11.74
CA GLY A 47 -10.07 -11.83 10.91
C GLY A 47 -9.37 -13.19 11.00
N SER A 48 -8.06 -13.24 10.77
CA SER A 48 -7.26 -14.48 10.85
C SER A 48 -7.34 -15.17 12.20
N VAL A 49 -7.34 -14.41 13.30
CA VAL A 49 -7.46 -15.01 14.65
C VAL A 49 -8.87 -15.51 14.91
N LEU A 50 -9.90 -14.75 14.52
CA LEU A 50 -11.30 -15.10 14.76
C LEU A 50 -11.79 -16.26 13.89
N THR A 51 -11.03 -16.63 12.86
CA THR A 51 -11.31 -17.79 12.00
C THR A 51 -10.16 -18.80 12.02
N ALA A 52 -9.41 -18.86 13.12
CA ALA A 52 -8.25 -19.73 13.22
C ALA A 52 -8.61 -21.23 13.20
N ASP A 53 -9.84 -21.57 13.57
CA ASP A 53 -10.43 -22.91 13.62
C ASP A 53 -11.18 -23.30 12.33
N VAL A 54 -11.21 -22.42 11.33
CA VAL A 54 -11.89 -22.66 10.06
C VAL A 54 -10.97 -23.43 9.11
N ASP A 55 -11.42 -24.59 8.63
CA ASP A 55 -10.70 -25.39 7.64
C ASP A 55 -10.56 -24.62 6.32
N PRO A 56 -9.33 -24.25 5.89
CA PRO A 56 -9.09 -23.51 4.67
C PRO A 56 -9.55 -24.24 3.40
N ALA A 57 -9.61 -25.57 3.43
CA ALA A 57 -9.99 -26.40 2.28
C ALA A 57 -11.51 -26.48 2.06
N SER A 58 -12.31 -25.98 3.00
CA SER A 58 -13.77 -26.10 2.95
C SER A 58 -14.48 -24.90 2.31
N ASP A 59 -13.74 -23.84 1.91
CA ASP A 59 -14.24 -22.54 1.39
C ASP A 59 -15.32 -21.87 2.28
N THR A 60 -15.33 -22.22 3.58
CA THR A 60 -16.33 -21.76 4.57
C THR A 60 -15.99 -20.45 5.25
N TYR A 61 -14.98 -19.71 4.79
CA TYR A 61 -14.57 -18.47 5.46
C TYR A 61 -15.74 -17.48 5.58
N PRO A 62 -16.04 -17.00 6.80
CA PRO A 62 -17.09 -16.01 7.02
C PRO A 62 -16.87 -14.74 6.20
N TRP A 63 -17.96 -14.08 5.81
CA TRP A 63 -17.92 -12.83 5.05
C TRP A 63 -16.99 -11.77 5.69
N ALA A 64 -16.95 -11.73 7.03
CA ALA A 64 -16.12 -10.81 7.79
C ALA A 64 -14.62 -11.02 7.53
N TYR A 65 -14.18 -12.28 7.40
CA TYR A 65 -12.80 -12.61 7.03
C TYR A 65 -12.49 -12.12 5.62
N LYS A 66 -13.36 -12.44 4.65
CA LYS A 66 -13.20 -12.03 3.24
C LYS A 66 -13.14 -10.50 3.09
N VAL A 67 -14.01 -9.77 3.78
CA VAL A 67 -13.99 -8.30 3.77
C VAL A 67 -12.74 -7.75 4.47
N SER A 68 -12.30 -8.37 5.56
CA SER A 68 -11.09 -7.93 6.26
C SER A 68 -9.82 -8.08 5.42
N SER A 69 -9.69 -9.17 4.64
CA SER A 69 -8.57 -9.34 3.71
C SER A 69 -8.59 -8.31 2.59
N LEU A 70 -9.77 -8.00 2.04
CA LEU A 70 -9.93 -6.93 1.06
C LEU A 70 -9.54 -5.55 1.64
N LEU A 71 -9.91 -5.26 2.89
CA LEU A 71 -9.49 -4.00 3.55
C LEU A 71 -7.97 -3.90 3.69
N PHE A 72 -7.29 -5.01 3.97
CA PHE A 72 -5.82 -5.04 3.96
C PHE A 72 -5.25 -4.70 2.59
N GLN A 73 -5.77 -5.29 1.51
CA GLN A 73 -5.35 -4.99 0.14
C GLN A 73 -5.50 -3.51 -0.22
N LEU A 74 -6.62 -2.89 0.18
CA LEU A 74 -6.84 -1.45 -0.01
C LEU A 74 -5.83 -0.61 0.79
N GLY A 75 -5.45 -1.07 1.99
CA GLY A 75 -4.35 -0.52 2.76
C GLY A 75 -3.03 -0.55 1.97
N LEU A 76 -2.70 -1.69 1.35
CA LEU A 76 -1.50 -1.83 0.51
C LEU A 76 -1.54 -0.89 -0.71
N VAL A 77 -2.68 -0.73 -1.37
CA VAL A 77 -2.83 0.26 -2.46
C VAL A 77 -2.50 1.67 -1.98
N ALA A 78 -2.98 2.05 -0.78
CA ALA A 78 -2.64 3.34 -0.18
C ALA A 78 -1.13 3.46 0.14
N LEU A 79 -0.50 2.39 0.60
CA LEU A 79 0.94 2.32 0.85
C LEU A 79 1.76 2.53 -0.42
N VAL A 80 1.47 1.77 -1.49
CA VAL A 80 2.18 1.89 -2.78
C VAL A 80 1.96 3.28 -3.39
N SER A 81 0.76 3.84 -3.24
CA SER A 81 0.46 5.22 -3.64
C SER A 81 1.36 6.24 -2.93
N VAL A 82 1.59 6.09 -1.62
CA VAL A 82 2.50 6.96 -0.87
C VAL A 82 3.95 6.74 -1.28
N GLN A 83 4.37 5.49 -1.50
CA GLN A 83 5.72 5.17 -1.98
C GLN A 83 5.99 5.83 -3.34
N LEU A 84 5.01 5.81 -4.25
CA LEU A 84 5.11 6.46 -5.56
C LEU A 84 5.17 7.99 -5.44
N ARG A 85 4.30 8.59 -4.64
CA ARG A 85 4.24 10.05 -4.44
C ARG A 85 5.50 10.62 -3.80
N THR A 86 6.09 9.88 -2.86
CA THR A 86 7.30 10.31 -2.12
C THR A 86 8.59 9.92 -2.83
N GLY A 87 8.51 9.07 -3.86
CA GLY A 87 9.68 8.50 -4.54
C GLY A 87 10.50 7.64 -3.60
N ALA A 88 9.83 6.80 -2.80
CA ALA A 88 10.44 5.98 -1.75
C ALA A 88 11.51 5.02 -2.29
N THR A 89 11.26 4.44 -3.46
CA THR A 89 12.18 3.53 -4.17
C THR A 89 13.12 4.24 -5.13
N GLY A 90 13.06 5.58 -5.22
CA GLY A 90 13.80 6.40 -6.17
C GLY A 90 12.90 7.20 -7.12
N THR A 91 13.51 8.07 -7.93
CA THR A 91 12.78 8.99 -8.84
C THR A 91 12.88 8.60 -10.32
N GLY A 92 13.73 7.62 -10.66
CA GLY A 92 13.92 7.15 -12.03
C GLY A 92 12.69 6.41 -12.59
N ARG A 93 12.62 6.31 -13.92
CA ARG A 93 11.51 5.66 -14.64
C ARG A 93 11.31 4.21 -14.21
N LEU A 94 12.38 3.45 -14.01
CA LEU A 94 12.31 2.05 -13.58
C LEU A 94 11.70 1.91 -12.17
N ALA A 95 12.13 2.75 -11.22
CA ALA A 95 11.61 2.73 -9.85
C ALA A 95 10.11 3.04 -9.80
N ARG A 96 9.66 3.99 -10.62
CA ARG A 96 8.24 4.32 -10.76
C ARG A 96 7.47 3.22 -11.49
N GLY A 97 8.06 2.65 -12.54
CA GLY A 97 7.48 1.55 -13.31
C GLY A 97 7.18 0.34 -12.42
N PHE A 98 8.10 -0.01 -11.52
CA PHE A 98 7.90 -1.11 -10.57
C PHE A 98 6.71 -0.86 -9.64
N LEU A 99 6.58 0.36 -9.08
CA LEU A 99 5.44 0.73 -8.23
C LEU A 99 4.10 0.80 -9.01
N HIS A 100 4.14 1.09 -10.31
CA HIS A 100 2.94 1.02 -11.16
C HIS A 100 2.55 -0.43 -11.47
N ALA A 101 3.53 -1.29 -11.77
CA ALA A 101 3.30 -2.72 -11.93
C ALA A 101 2.68 -3.32 -10.65
N GLU A 102 3.17 -2.91 -9.49
CA GLU A 102 2.61 -3.31 -8.20
C GLU A 102 1.14 -2.91 -8.02
N HIS A 103 0.76 -1.67 -8.37
CA HIS A 103 -0.66 -1.28 -8.36
C HIS A 103 -1.52 -2.14 -9.28
N VAL A 104 -0.99 -2.55 -10.43
CA VAL A 104 -1.71 -3.43 -11.37
C VAL A 104 -1.88 -4.82 -10.75
N MET A 105 -0.82 -5.39 -10.16
CA MET A 105 -0.89 -6.70 -9.49
C MET A 105 -1.87 -6.67 -8.32
N LEU A 106 -1.80 -5.65 -7.45
CA LEU A 106 -2.77 -5.45 -6.37
C LEU A 106 -4.19 -5.26 -6.90
N GLY A 107 -4.38 -4.54 -8.01
CA GLY A 107 -5.69 -4.38 -8.64
C GLY A 107 -6.29 -5.70 -9.11
N LEU A 108 -5.47 -6.59 -9.67
CA LEU A 108 -5.90 -7.93 -10.09
C LEU A 108 -6.20 -8.83 -8.88
N ALA A 109 -5.38 -8.77 -7.83
CA ALA A 109 -5.64 -9.48 -6.57
C ALA A 109 -6.90 -8.98 -5.85
N ILE A 110 -7.18 -7.68 -5.91
CA ILE A 110 -8.44 -7.11 -5.42
C ILE A 110 -9.61 -7.63 -6.24
N ALA A 111 -9.47 -7.78 -7.56
CA ALA A 111 -10.52 -8.35 -8.40
C ALA A 111 -10.82 -9.81 -8.01
N SER A 112 -9.81 -10.64 -7.73
CA SER A 112 -10.05 -12.02 -7.22
C SER A 112 -10.76 -12.00 -5.86
N SER A 113 -10.38 -11.09 -4.97
CA SER A 113 -10.97 -10.98 -3.63
C SER A 113 -12.42 -10.47 -3.68
N VAL A 114 -12.72 -9.51 -4.55
CA VAL A 114 -14.10 -9.06 -4.81
C VAL A 114 -14.92 -10.20 -5.38
N GLN A 115 -14.40 -10.94 -6.37
CA GLN A 115 -15.08 -12.11 -6.92
C GLN A 115 -15.38 -13.15 -5.82
N TRP A 116 -14.40 -13.47 -4.97
CA TRP A 116 -14.58 -14.44 -3.87
C TRP A 116 -15.63 -14.01 -2.84
N ILE A 117 -15.84 -12.70 -2.66
CA ILE A 117 -16.89 -12.15 -1.80
C ILE A 117 -18.27 -12.25 -2.46
N VAL A 118 -18.39 -11.86 -3.74
CA VAL A 118 -19.70 -11.67 -4.41
C VAL A 118 -20.19 -12.91 -5.16
N ALA A 119 -19.28 -13.80 -5.54
CA ALA A 119 -19.53 -15.01 -6.31
C ALA A 119 -18.59 -16.13 -5.81
N PRO A 120 -18.73 -16.58 -4.55
CA PRO A 120 -17.85 -17.60 -3.96
C PRO A 120 -17.87 -18.91 -4.76
N ASP A 121 -19.02 -19.31 -5.31
CA ASP A 121 -19.21 -20.58 -6.03
C ASP A 121 -18.32 -20.75 -7.29
N VAL A 122 -17.72 -19.68 -7.80
CA VAL A 122 -16.79 -19.71 -8.96
C VAL A 122 -15.33 -19.45 -8.54
N SER A 123 -15.02 -19.57 -7.26
CA SER A 123 -13.69 -19.29 -6.69
C SER A 123 -12.71 -20.47 -6.76
N GLU A 124 -13.01 -21.47 -7.58
CA GLU A 124 -12.06 -22.53 -7.94
C GLU A 124 -11.85 -22.64 -9.45
N ASP A 125 -12.56 -21.82 -10.24
CA ASP A 125 -12.40 -21.82 -11.69
C ASP A 125 -11.01 -21.33 -12.08
N ALA A 126 -10.50 -21.84 -13.20
CA ALA A 126 -9.17 -21.48 -13.71
C ALA A 126 -8.96 -19.97 -13.86
N PHE A 127 -10.03 -19.22 -14.16
CA PHE A 127 -9.99 -17.76 -14.23
C PHE A 127 -9.76 -17.11 -12.86
N TRP A 128 -10.47 -17.58 -11.81
CA TRP A 128 -10.26 -17.10 -10.45
C TRP A 128 -8.85 -17.40 -9.98
N LEU A 129 -8.39 -18.65 -10.16
CA LEU A 129 -7.03 -19.09 -9.78
C LEU A 129 -5.95 -18.24 -10.48
N ALA A 130 -6.15 -17.90 -11.74
CA ALA A 130 -5.25 -17.02 -12.48
C ALA A 130 -5.20 -15.60 -11.92
N LEU A 131 -6.35 -15.05 -11.48
CA LEU A 131 -6.40 -13.75 -10.80
C LEU A 131 -5.80 -13.82 -9.39
N ASP A 132 -6.10 -14.88 -8.65
CA ASP A 132 -5.66 -15.05 -7.27
C ASP A 132 -4.15 -15.21 -7.15
N LEU A 133 -3.49 -15.77 -8.17
CA LEU A 133 -2.03 -15.83 -8.26
C LEU A 133 -1.36 -14.45 -8.17
N PHE A 134 -2.04 -13.37 -8.53
CA PHE A 134 -1.49 -12.01 -8.39
C PHE A 134 -1.34 -11.57 -6.93
N TRP A 135 -2.03 -12.21 -5.98
CA TRP A 135 -1.86 -11.94 -4.55
C TRP A 135 -0.47 -12.32 -4.03
N PRO A 136 -0.03 -13.59 -4.08
CA PRO A 136 1.31 -13.95 -3.65
C PRO A 136 2.39 -13.29 -4.51
N LEU A 137 2.15 -13.08 -5.82
CA LEU A 137 3.09 -12.34 -6.67
C LEU A 137 3.26 -10.88 -6.23
N SER A 138 2.17 -10.20 -5.85
CA SER A 138 2.21 -8.86 -5.27
C SER A 138 3.00 -8.84 -3.96
N MET A 139 2.79 -9.81 -3.07
CA MET A 139 3.56 -9.89 -1.82
C MET A 139 5.07 -10.00 -2.08
N LEU A 140 5.49 -10.74 -3.11
CA LEU A 140 6.90 -10.80 -3.53
C LEU A 140 7.40 -9.48 -4.12
N GLY A 141 6.57 -8.82 -4.94
CA GLY A 141 6.86 -7.49 -5.49
C GLY A 141 7.05 -6.45 -4.39
N MET A 142 6.15 -6.44 -3.41
CA MET A 142 6.22 -5.60 -2.22
C MET A 142 7.46 -5.88 -1.36
N ALA A 143 7.89 -7.14 -1.22
CA ALA A 143 9.19 -7.49 -0.60
C ALA A 143 10.38 -6.83 -1.30
N ALA A 144 10.42 -6.88 -2.63
CA ALA A 144 11.45 -6.18 -3.38
C ALA A 144 11.36 -4.65 -3.19
N ILE A 145 10.16 -4.07 -3.09
CA ILE A 145 9.94 -2.65 -2.78
C ILE A 145 10.49 -2.31 -1.39
N GLY A 146 10.16 -3.10 -0.35
CA GLY A 146 10.60 -2.86 1.02
C GLY A 146 12.12 -2.80 1.14
N ILE A 147 12.81 -3.77 0.55
CA ILE A 147 14.29 -3.79 0.46
C ILE A 147 14.78 -2.56 -0.29
N ARG A 148 14.18 -2.24 -1.43
CA ARG A 148 14.58 -1.10 -2.26
C ARG A 148 14.43 0.24 -1.53
N ILE A 149 13.39 0.42 -0.70
CA ILE A 149 13.19 1.61 0.14
C ILE A 149 14.30 1.71 1.19
N ALA A 150 14.62 0.61 1.86
CA ALA A 150 15.70 0.55 2.83
C ALA A 150 17.06 0.96 2.20
N ILE A 151 17.34 0.50 0.98
CA ILE A 151 18.55 0.85 0.22
C ILE A 151 18.50 2.30 -0.29
N ALA A 152 17.35 2.77 -0.80
CA ALA A 152 17.21 4.10 -1.40
C ALA A 152 17.54 5.23 -0.42
N GLY A 153 17.25 5.03 0.87
CA GLY A 153 17.45 6.05 1.90
C GLY A 153 16.61 7.32 1.72
N ARG A 154 15.56 7.25 0.89
CA ARG A 154 14.63 8.36 0.62
C ARG A 154 13.69 8.59 1.80
N TRP A 155 13.20 7.50 2.39
CA TRP A 155 12.53 7.53 3.68
C TRP A 155 13.56 7.46 4.80
N ARG A 156 13.19 7.96 5.99
CA ARG A 156 14.09 8.16 7.13
C ARG A 156 13.62 7.41 8.37
N GLY A 157 14.54 7.18 9.31
CA GLY A 157 14.23 6.57 10.61
C GLY A 157 13.50 5.24 10.49
N ALA A 158 12.50 5.03 11.34
CA ALA A 158 11.68 3.82 11.33
C ALA A 158 10.99 3.59 9.97
N ALA A 159 10.48 4.64 9.32
CA ALA A 159 9.83 4.53 8.01
C ALA A 159 10.78 3.94 6.94
N ARG A 160 12.10 4.12 7.06
CA ARG A 160 13.06 3.53 6.12
C ARG A 160 13.14 2.00 6.21
N VAL A 161 13.07 1.45 7.42
CA VAL A 161 13.40 0.05 7.71
C VAL A 161 12.14 -0.80 7.81
N TRP A 162 11.06 -0.24 8.35
CA TRP A 162 9.84 -1.00 8.63
C TRP A 162 9.14 -1.60 7.41
N PRO A 163 9.19 -1.01 6.20
CA PRO A 163 8.75 -1.69 5.00
C PRO A 163 9.46 -3.04 4.84
N ALA A 164 10.79 -3.10 4.90
CA ALA A 164 11.49 -4.37 4.78
C ALA A 164 11.07 -5.42 5.83
N VAL A 165 10.70 -4.98 7.05
CA VAL A 165 10.15 -5.86 8.09
C VAL A 165 8.75 -6.35 7.71
N ALA A 166 7.84 -5.44 7.37
CA ALA A 166 6.46 -5.75 7.01
C ALA A 166 6.38 -6.70 5.80
N GLU A 167 7.28 -6.51 4.84
CA GLU A 167 7.30 -7.30 3.62
C GLU A 167 8.01 -8.65 3.76
N THR A 168 8.54 -8.99 4.93
CA THR A 168 9.01 -10.36 5.22
C THR A 168 7.88 -11.37 5.37
N TRP A 169 6.62 -10.95 5.20
CA TRP A 169 5.44 -11.78 5.39
C TRP A 169 5.56 -13.13 4.67
N ALA A 170 5.84 -13.16 3.37
CA ALA A 170 5.97 -14.42 2.62
C ALA A 170 7.11 -15.31 3.15
N LEU A 171 8.24 -14.70 3.55
CA LEU A 171 9.39 -15.40 4.11
C LEU A 171 9.11 -16.00 5.50
N VAL A 172 8.15 -15.46 6.23
CA VAL A 172 7.72 -15.98 7.54
C VAL A 172 6.57 -16.98 7.37
N MET A 173 5.61 -16.66 6.51
CA MET A 173 4.37 -17.42 6.37
C MET A 173 4.55 -18.73 5.62
N PHE A 174 5.34 -18.77 4.54
CA PHE A 174 5.55 -20.04 3.83
C PHE A 174 6.25 -21.09 4.70
N PRO A 175 7.32 -20.75 5.46
CA PRO A 175 7.87 -21.69 6.43
C PRO A 175 6.88 -22.05 7.53
N ALA A 176 6.13 -21.08 8.09
CA ALA A 176 5.14 -21.36 9.13
C ALA A 176 4.11 -22.40 8.66
N MET A 177 3.52 -22.19 7.48
CA MET A 177 2.58 -23.13 6.85
C MET A 177 3.16 -24.54 6.67
N ALA A 178 4.48 -24.67 6.52
CA ALA A 178 5.14 -25.96 6.32
C ALA A 178 5.51 -26.68 7.62
N VAL A 179 5.59 -25.98 8.77
CA VAL A 179 6.17 -26.51 10.01
C VAL A 179 5.28 -26.43 11.23
N VAL A 180 4.25 -25.58 11.24
CA VAL A 180 3.29 -25.48 12.34
C VAL A 180 1.88 -25.86 11.90
N SER A 181 0.96 -26.05 12.85
CA SER A 181 -0.45 -26.31 12.56
C SER A 181 -1.14 -25.11 11.90
N GLU A 182 -2.31 -25.34 11.31
CA GLU A 182 -3.14 -24.30 10.70
C GLU A 182 -3.54 -23.22 11.72
N ASP A 183 -4.06 -23.61 12.89
CA ASP A 183 -4.35 -22.68 13.99
C ASP A 183 -3.14 -21.81 14.34
N ALA A 184 -1.96 -22.45 14.50
CA ALA A 184 -0.73 -21.74 14.85
C ALA A 184 -0.29 -20.79 13.73
N THR A 185 -0.49 -21.18 12.46
CA THR A 185 -0.23 -20.35 11.28
C THR A 185 -1.09 -19.08 11.31
N SER A 186 -2.35 -19.18 11.70
CA SER A 186 -3.26 -18.03 11.84
C SER A 186 -2.75 -17.01 12.88
N PHE A 187 -2.26 -17.49 14.02
CA PHE A 187 -1.64 -16.61 15.04
C PHE A 187 -0.30 -16.01 14.58
N VAL A 188 0.54 -16.78 13.89
CA VAL A 188 1.80 -16.28 13.30
C VAL A 188 1.51 -15.19 12.27
N SER A 189 0.52 -15.42 11.40
CA SER A 189 0.05 -14.44 10.42
C SER A 189 -0.41 -13.15 11.10
N ALA A 190 -1.31 -13.25 12.07
CA ALA A 190 -1.82 -12.09 12.80
C ALA A 190 -0.69 -11.33 13.52
N GLY A 191 0.21 -12.04 14.19
CA GLY A 191 1.37 -11.44 14.84
C GLY A 191 2.27 -10.69 13.86
N HIS A 192 2.55 -11.28 12.70
CA HIS A 192 3.35 -10.65 11.65
C HIS A 192 2.64 -9.41 11.06
N LEU A 193 1.34 -9.50 10.77
CA LEU A 193 0.54 -8.37 10.30
C LEU A 193 0.55 -7.20 11.30
N LEU A 194 0.43 -7.48 12.60
CA LEU A 194 0.47 -6.47 13.65
C LEU A 194 1.86 -5.80 13.76
N VAL A 195 2.93 -6.60 13.82
CA VAL A 195 4.30 -6.08 13.97
C VAL A 195 4.81 -5.42 12.68
N GLY A 196 4.41 -5.96 11.53
CA GLY A 196 4.78 -5.49 10.20
C GLY A 196 3.96 -4.30 9.75
N TYR A 197 2.86 -4.57 9.04
CA TYR A 197 2.10 -3.52 8.37
C TYR A 197 1.31 -2.61 9.31
N THR A 198 0.77 -3.13 10.44
CA THR A 198 0.02 -2.27 11.36
C THR A 198 0.95 -1.23 11.99
N ALA A 199 2.10 -1.66 12.49
CA ALA A 199 3.13 -0.76 13.00
C ALA A 199 3.67 0.18 11.91
N LEU A 200 3.89 -0.29 10.67
CA LEU A 200 4.25 0.58 9.54
C LEU A 200 3.20 1.67 9.30
N GLY A 201 1.92 1.30 9.27
CA GLY A 201 0.81 2.23 9.10
C GLY A 201 0.78 3.29 10.21
N VAL A 202 0.97 2.87 11.46
CA VAL A 202 1.08 3.80 12.62
C VAL A 202 2.28 4.73 12.48
N ILE A 203 3.45 4.23 12.07
CA ILE A 203 4.64 5.05 11.81
C ILE A 203 4.33 6.13 10.77
N LEU A 204 3.69 5.77 9.66
CA LEU A 204 3.32 6.72 8.60
C LEU A 204 2.25 7.72 9.07
N ALA A 205 1.30 7.29 9.90
CA ALA A 205 0.25 8.15 10.44
C ALA A 205 0.79 9.20 11.42
N VAL A 206 1.67 8.78 12.33
CA VAL A 206 2.19 9.61 13.42
C VAL A 206 3.41 10.41 12.99
N ARG A 207 4.25 9.86 12.12
CA ARG A 207 5.54 10.45 11.69
C ARG A 207 5.64 10.63 10.16
N PRO A 208 4.64 11.25 9.49
CA PRO A 208 4.62 11.41 8.03
C PRO A 208 5.79 12.23 7.49
N GLU A 209 6.42 13.07 8.31
CA GLU A 209 7.60 13.85 7.91
C GLU A 209 8.82 12.98 7.58
N LEU A 210 8.86 11.72 8.03
CA LEU A 210 9.94 10.78 7.72
C LEU A 210 10.00 10.38 6.24
N THR A 211 8.91 10.60 5.48
CA THR A 211 8.83 10.24 4.06
C THR A 211 9.07 11.43 3.12
N LEU A 212 9.27 12.64 3.66
CA LEU A 212 9.47 13.85 2.87
C LEU A 212 10.94 14.03 2.44
N PRO A 213 11.20 14.68 1.28
CA PRO A 213 12.55 15.09 0.90
C PRO A 213 13.22 15.94 1.96
N ARG A 214 14.54 15.81 2.13
CA ARG A 214 15.32 16.73 2.98
C ARG A 214 15.19 18.14 2.41
N ARG A 215 14.87 19.09 3.28
CA ARG A 215 15.07 20.52 3.02
C ARG A 215 16.55 20.85 3.18
#